data_AF-A0A2N4WV16-F1
#
_entry.id   AF-A0A2N4WV16-F1
#
_cell.length_a   1.000
_cell.length_b   1.000
_cell.length_c   1.000
_cell.angle_alpha   90.00
_cell.angle_beta   90.00
_cell.angle_gamma   90.00
#
_symmetry.space_group_name_H-M   'P 1'
#
loop_
_entity.id
_entity.type
_entity.pdbx_description
1 polymer ?
#
loop_
_entity_poly.entity_id
_entity_poly.type
_entity_poly.pdbx_seq_one_letter_code
_entity_poly.pdbx_strand_id
1 'polypeptide(L)'
;MIRPVSAPAPSTAPSAPLLPERAALREAAEGFEAIMLRKLLASARASSFAEETPLTGGGMQQFQTMRDEHFANLAAQSGAFGFARSIEASLAQHMPATPAPQGE
;
A
#
# COMPACT_ATOMS: atom_id res chain seq x y z
N MET A 1 28.58 -21.50 43.16
CA MET A 1 29.11 -21.66 41.79
C MET A 1 28.00 -21.32 40.81
N ILE A 2 28.14 -20.24 40.05
CA ILE A 2 27.13 -19.72 39.10
C ILE A 2 27.30 -20.49 37.78
N ARG A 3 26.22 -21.09 37.27
CA ARG A 3 26.23 -21.80 35.97
C ARG A 3 26.05 -20.77 34.84
N PRO A 4 26.81 -20.83 33.74
CA PRO A 4 26.62 -19.93 32.61
C PRO A 4 25.31 -20.26 31.88
N VAL A 5 24.54 -19.22 31.53
CA VAL A 5 23.38 -19.34 30.65
C VAL A 5 23.87 -19.45 29.20
N SER A 6 23.50 -20.53 28.54
CA SER A 6 23.82 -20.77 27.13
C SER A 6 22.89 -19.93 26.26
N ALA A 7 23.43 -19.05 25.43
CA ALA A 7 22.65 -18.27 24.46
C ALA A 7 22.21 -19.16 23.28
N PRO A 8 20.96 -19.06 22.80
CA PRO A 8 20.53 -19.81 21.63
C PRO A 8 21.17 -19.20 20.36
N ALA A 9 21.75 -20.06 19.52
CA ALA A 9 22.26 -19.68 18.21
C ALA A 9 21.09 -19.34 17.24
N PRO A 10 21.25 -18.39 16.31
CA PRO A 10 20.24 -18.11 15.30
C PRO A 10 20.15 -19.30 14.33
N SER A 11 19.00 -19.96 14.32
CA SER A 11 18.71 -21.04 13.38
C SER A 11 18.32 -20.43 12.02
N THR A 12 19.21 -20.49 11.05
CA THR A 12 18.91 -20.15 9.64
C THR A 12 18.08 -21.27 9.02
N ALA A 13 16.76 -21.14 9.09
CA ALA A 13 15.83 -21.99 8.35
C ALA A 13 15.74 -21.56 6.87
N PRO A 14 15.55 -22.50 5.92
CA PRO A 14 15.43 -22.18 4.50
C PRO A 14 14.12 -21.45 4.20
N SER A 15 14.20 -20.40 3.37
CA SER A 15 13.09 -19.51 3.02
C SER A 15 12.15 -20.17 1.98
N ALA A 16 10.91 -20.46 2.36
CA ALA A 16 9.84 -20.85 1.44
C ALA A 16 9.39 -19.65 0.55
N PRO A 17 8.70 -19.86 -0.60
CA PRO A 17 8.56 -18.83 -1.63
C PRO A 17 7.65 -17.68 -1.18
N LEU A 18 8.27 -16.55 -0.86
CA LEU A 18 7.66 -15.26 -0.48
C LEU A 18 6.86 -14.58 -1.61
N LEU A 19 6.73 -15.21 -2.78
CA LEU A 19 6.28 -14.55 -4.01
C LEU A 19 4.76 -14.24 -4.05
N PRO A 20 3.84 -15.16 -3.70
CA PRO A 20 2.41 -14.87 -3.79
C PRO A 20 1.93 -13.85 -2.74
N GLU A 21 2.45 -13.96 -1.52
CA GLU A 21 2.06 -13.08 -0.41
C GLU A 21 2.60 -11.66 -0.61
N ARG A 22 3.82 -11.52 -1.17
CA ARG A 22 4.35 -10.21 -1.59
C ARG A 22 3.53 -9.60 -2.72
N ALA A 23 3.05 -10.39 -3.68
CA ALA A 23 2.19 -9.89 -4.75
C ALA A 23 0.86 -9.34 -4.18
N ALA A 24 0.24 -10.06 -3.25
CA ALA A 24 -0.96 -9.59 -2.56
C ALA A 24 -0.70 -8.33 -1.72
N LEU A 25 0.46 -8.26 -1.05
CA LEU A 25 0.86 -7.07 -0.30
C LEU A 25 1.02 -5.85 -1.20
N ARG A 26 1.65 -6.03 -2.37
CA ARG A 26 1.82 -4.97 -3.36
C ARG A 26 0.47 -4.49 -3.89
N GLU A 27 -0.43 -5.38 -4.25
CA GLU A 27 -1.78 -5.03 -4.72
C GLU A 27 -2.54 -4.22 -3.66
N ALA A 28 -2.49 -4.65 -2.39
CA ALA A 28 -3.10 -3.92 -1.29
C ALA A 28 -2.48 -2.52 -1.09
N ALA A 29 -1.15 -2.41 -1.22
CA ALA A 29 -0.44 -1.15 -1.08
C ALA A 29 -0.75 -0.18 -2.23
N GLU A 30 -0.85 -0.66 -3.46
CA GLU A 30 -1.31 0.12 -4.62
C GLU A 30 -2.75 0.61 -4.42
N GLY A 31 -3.64 -0.25 -3.90
CA GLY A 31 -5.02 0.14 -3.55
C GLY A 31 -5.09 1.26 -2.50
N PHE A 32 -4.22 1.22 -1.49
CA PHE A 32 -4.12 2.29 -0.49
C PHE A 32 -3.60 3.60 -1.07
N GLU A 33 -2.57 3.55 -1.91
CA GLU A 33 -2.06 4.72 -2.63
C GLU A 33 -3.15 5.35 -3.50
N ALA A 34 -3.93 4.55 -4.22
CA ALA A 34 -5.06 5.05 -5.02
C ALA A 34 -6.09 5.80 -4.15
N ILE A 35 -6.45 5.28 -2.97
CA ILE A 35 -7.38 5.96 -2.05
C ILE A 35 -6.80 7.30 -1.56
N MET A 36 -5.52 7.32 -1.18
CA MET A 36 -4.86 8.56 -0.75
C MET A 36 -4.81 9.60 -1.85
N LEU A 37 -4.51 9.19 -3.09
CA LEU A 37 -4.48 10.10 -4.24
C LEU A 37 -5.85 10.67 -4.56
N ARG A 38 -6.93 9.87 -4.47
CA ARG A 38 -8.31 10.38 -4.62
C ARG A 38 -8.61 11.45 -3.57
N LYS A 39 -8.21 11.22 -2.30
CA LYS A 39 -8.39 12.21 -1.23
C LYS A 39 -7.56 13.47 -1.46
N LEU A 40 -6.33 13.35 -1.94
CA LEU A 40 -5.46 14.46 -2.31
C LEU A 40 -6.06 15.30 -3.45
N LEU A 41 -6.60 14.66 -4.49
CA LEU A 41 -7.22 15.34 -5.62
C LEU A 41 -8.51 16.06 -5.20
N ALA A 42 -9.31 15.41 -4.34
CA ALA A 42 -10.51 16.02 -3.77
C ALA A 42 -10.17 17.26 -2.92
N SER A 43 -9.12 17.19 -2.08
CA SER A 43 -8.69 18.33 -1.26
C SER A 43 -8.12 19.47 -2.11
N ALA A 44 -7.27 19.16 -3.11
CA ALA A 44 -6.71 20.15 -4.02
C ALA A 44 -7.81 20.94 -4.75
N ARG A 45 -8.89 20.27 -5.17
CA ARG A 45 -10.04 20.94 -5.78
C ARG A 45 -10.81 21.78 -4.78
N ALA A 46 -11.08 21.26 -3.59
CA ALA A 46 -11.74 22.03 -2.52
C ALA A 46 -10.95 23.32 -2.18
N SER A 47 -9.62 23.27 -2.23
CA SER A 47 -8.76 24.44 -2.04
C SER A 47 -8.70 25.39 -3.23
N SER A 48 -8.93 24.90 -4.46
CA SER A 48 -8.91 25.72 -5.69
C SER A 48 -10.17 26.57 -5.89
N PHE A 49 -11.27 26.25 -5.20
CA PHE A 49 -12.56 26.96 -5.30
C PHE A 49 -12.70 28.13 -4.32
N ALA A 50 -11.61 28.86 -4.08
CA ALA A 50 -11.62 30.08 -3.25
C ALA A 50 -12.27 31.30 -3.93
N GLU A 51 -12.71 31.21 -5.19
CA GLU A 51 -13.51 32.26 -5.83
C GLU A 51 -14.84 31.72 -6.35
N GLU A 52 -15.89 32.32 -5.81
CA GLU A 52 -17.31 32.14 -6.05
C GLU A 52 -17.66 31.82 -7.52
N THR A 53 -17.99 30.57 -7.82
CA THR A 53 -18.77 30.27 -9.03
C THR A 53 -19.81 29.18 -8.74
N PRO A 54 -21.10 29.52 -8.61
CA PRO A 54 -22.19 28.56 -8.33
C PRO A 54 -22.52 27.58 -9.47
N LEU A 55 -21.63 27.39 -10.44
CA LEU A 55 -21.95 26.79 -11.74
C LEU A 55 -21.55 25.32 -11.92
N THR A 56 -21.20 24.60 -10.85
CA THR A 56 -20.89 23.16 -10.97
C THR A 56 -22.13 22.31 -10.72
N GLY A 57 -22.93 22.04 -11.75
CA GLY A 57 -24.05 21.11 -11.66
C GLY A 57 -23.61 19.68 -11.28
N GLY A 58 -24.50 18.91 -10.64
CA GLY A 58 -24.19 17.57 -10.08
C GLY A 58 -23.60 16.56 -11.08
N GLY A 59 -23.97 16.63 -12.36
CA GLY A 59 -23.37 15.79 -13.41
C GLY A 59 -21.87 16.03 -13.62
N MET A 60 -21.41 17.28 -13.41
CA MET A 60 -19.99 17.61 -13.53
C MET A 60 -19.19 17.09 -12.35
N GLN A 61 -19.76 17.13 -11.14
CA GLN A 61 -19.13 16.53 -9.95
C GLN A 61 -18.95 15.02 -10.12
N GLN A 62 -19.98 14.32 -10.63
CA GLN A 62 -19.89 12.88 -10.87
C GLN A 62 -18.78 12.52 -11.87
N PHE A 63 -18.68 13.25 -12.98
CA PHE A 63 -17.62 13.02 -13.95
C PHE A 63 -16.22 13.29 -13.37
N GLN A 64 -16.08 14.34 -12.57
CA GLN A 64 -14.82 14.63 -11.89
C GLN A 64 -14.42 13.51 -10.93
N THR A 65 -15.36 12.98 -10.15
CA THR A 65 -15.12 11.83 -9.28
C THR A 65 -14.63 10.62 -10.07
N MET A 66 -15.33 10.23 -11.15
CA MET A 66 -14.90 9.10 -11.99
C MET A 66 -13.52 9.32 -12.61
N ARG A 67 -13.23 10.55 -13.05
CA ARG A 67 -11.92 10.92 -13.61
C ARG A 67 -10.82 10.78 -12.56
N ASP A 68 -11.04 11.30 -11.36
CA ASP A 68 -10.07 11.28 -10.28
C ASP A 68 -9.83 9.83 -9.80
N GLU A 69 -10.87 9.00 -9.74
CA GLU A 69 -10.76 7.57 -9.46
C GLU A 69 -9.89 6.84 -10.48
N HIS A 70 -10.14 7.05 -11.77
CA HIS A 70 -9.38 6.42 -12.84
C HIS A 70 -7.93 6.87 -12.84
N PHE A 71 -7.69 8.18 -12.71
CA PHE A 71 -6.34 8.73 -12.64
C PHE A 71 -5.57 8.18 -11.43
N ALA A 72 -6.18 8.16 -10.24
CA ALA A 72 -5.53 7.63 -9.04
C ALA A 72 -5.14 6.16 -9.17
N ASN A 73 -5.97 5.34 -9.82
CA ASN A 73 -5.65 3.94 -10.08
C ASN A 73 -4.45 3.78 -11.02
N LEU A 74 -4.38 4.57 -12.10
CA LEU A 74 -3.25 4.54 -13.02
C LEU A 74 -1.97 5.03 -12.34
N ALA A 75 -2.06 6.12 -11.58
CA ALA A 75 -0.94 6.69 -10.84
C ALA A 75 -0.37 5.70 -9.81
N ALA A 76 -1.24 5.01 -9.06
CA ALA A 76 -0.83 3.99 -8.09
C ALA A 76 -0.12 2.80 -8.75
N GLN A 77 -0.71 2.24 -9.82
CA GLN A 77 -0.10 1.14 -10.58
C GLN A 77 1.24 1.52 -11.24
N SER A 78 1.38 2.78 -11.65
CA SER A 78 2.64 3.28 -12.22
C SER A 78 3.74 3.45 -11.18
N GLY A 79 3.40 3.50 -9.89
CA GLY A 79 4.34 3.78 -8.80
C GLY A 79 4.88 5.21 -8.79
N ALA A 80 4.19 6.17 -9.43
CA ALA A 80 4.66 7.55 -9.59
C ALA A 80 4.87 8.30 -8.26
N PHE A 81 4.08 7.97 -7.23
CA PHE A 81 4.14 8.62 -5.91
C PHE A 81 4.97 7.82 -4.89
N GLY A 82 5.06 6.50 -5.04
CA GLY A 82 5.97 5.65 -4.28
C GLY A 82 5.50 5.29 -2.85
N PHE A 83 4.29 5.69 -2.45
CA PHE A 83 3.71 5.28 -1.16
C PHE A 83 3.41 3.78 -1.13
N ALA A 84 2.91 3.22 -2.24
CA ALA A 84 2.66 1.78 -2.33
C ALA A 84 3.95 0.99 -2.04
N ARG A 85 5.07 1.40 -2.65
CA ARG A 85 6.38 0.78 -2.46
C ARG A 85 6.90 0.90 -1.01
N SER A 86 6.72 2.06 -0.37
CA SER A 86 7.20 2.26 1.00
C SER A 86 6.38 1.43 2.00
N ILE A 87 5.07 1.30 1.78
CA ILE A 87 4.18 0.43 2.55
C ILE A 87 4.55 -1.03 2.35
N GLU A 88 4.73 -1.48 1.10
CA GLU A 88 5.16 -2.85 0.80
C GLU A 88 6.47 -3.18 1.53
N ALA A 89 7.50 -2.33 1.42
CA ALA A 89 8.78 -2.53 2.08
C ALA A 89 8.64 -2.59 3.62
N SER A 90 7.81 -1.70 4.18
CA SER A 90 7.59 -1.61 5.63
C SER A 90 6.74 -2.76 6.18
N LEU A 91 5.84 -3.36 5.39
CA LEU A 91 5.06 -4.51 5.82
C LEU A 91 5.78 -5.82 5.56
N ALA A 92 6.57 -5.91 4.49
CA ALA A 92 7.35 -7.10 4.15
C ALA A 92 8.33 -7.51 5.26
N GLN A 93 8.82 -6.56 6.07
CA GLN A 93 9.68 -6.87 7.22
C GLN A 93 8.96 -7.61 8.35
N HIS A 94 7.62 -7.56 8.39
CA HIS A 94 6.79 -8.18 9.43
C HIS A 94 6.13 -9.48 8.97
N MET A 95 6.37 -9.93 7.74
CA MET A 95 5.75 -11.14 7.21
C MET A 95 6.42 -12.38 7.82
N PRO A 96 5.62 -13.34 8.33
CA PRO A 96 6.17 -14.58 8.86
C PRO A 96 6.83 -15.38 7.73
N ALA A 97 8.00 -15.96 8.00
CA ALA A 97 8.51 -17.01 7.13
C ALA A 97 7.59 -18.23 7.29
N THR A 98 6.74 -18.52 6.31
CA THR A 98 5.83 -19.67 6.33
C THR A 98 6.63 -20.95 6.66
N PRO A 99 6.34 -21.64 7.77
CA PRO A 99 7.04 -22.88 8.11
C PRO A 99 6.69 -23.94 7.07
N ALA A 100 7.71 -24.60 6.52
CA ALA A 100 7.54 -25.68 5.55
C ALA A 100 6.72 -26.83 6.16
N PRO A 101 5.87 -27.52 5.37
CA PRO A 101 5.20 -28.73 5.82
C PRO A 101 6.27 -29.76 6.19
N GLN A 102 6.35 -30.09 7.48
CA GLN A 102 7.18 -31.17 7.97
C GLN A 102 6.55 -32.46 7.44
N GLY A 103 7.19 -33.05 6.43
CA GLY A 103 6.78 -34.34 5.88
C GLY A 103 6.88 -35.41 6.96
N GLU A 104 5.79 -36.14 7.13
CA GLU A 104 5.72 -37.45 7.80
C GLU A 104 6.32 -38.56 6.93
#